data_AF-A0AAW9IFA6-F1
#
_entry.id   AF-A0AAW9IFA6-F1
#
_cell.length_a   1.000
_cell.length_b   1.000
_cell.length_c   1.000
_cell.angle_alpha   90.00
_cell.angle_beta   90.00
_cell.angle_gamma   90.00
#
_symmetry.space_group_name_H-M   'P 1'
#
loop_
_entity.id
_entity.type
_entity.pdbx_description
1 polymer ?
#
loop_
_entity_poly.entity_id
_entity_poly.type
_entity_poly.pdbx_seq_one_letter_code
_entity_poly.pdbx_strand_id
1 'polypeptide(L)'
;STDDFMKLGRPRLAFLVNGGNMDPMVNHYTVSKRRREKDLYTAGGKMGARPDRATIVYCNKIKEAYKNIDIVIGGLEASLRRLAHYDYWDNNVRNSMLIDSGADLLIYGMSEKQIVEVANALNDGFEAKYIRHINGTTYTIDSLDEIYGDYKLLPSRDEVTKDKMKYAEAFKIQYEEQDPVRGKVLVQKHGDRYVVCNTPEMPLTREELDKVYALPYTKECHP
;
A
#
# COMPACT_ATOMS: atom_id res chain seq x y z
N SER A 1 16.50 -14.91 5.25
CA SER A 1 15.70 -16.15 5.04
C SER A 1 14.32 -15.95 5.66
N THR A 2 13.46 -16.98 5.74
CA THR A 2 12.26 -16.93 6.59
C THR A 2 12.62 -16.77 8.07
N ASP A 3 13.79 -17.28 8.50
CA ASP A 3 14.27 -17.16 9.89
C ASP A 3 14.35 -15.70 10.36
N ASP A 4 14.73 -14.77 9.48
CA ASP A 4 14.79 -13.35 9.81
C ASP A 4 13.42 -12.76 10.17
N PHE A 5 12.36 -13.24 9.51
CA PHE A 5 10.99 -12.84 9.81
C PHE A 5 10.42 -13.62 11.01
N MET A 6 10.89 -14.85 11.25
CA MET A 6 10.50 -15.65 12.42
C MET A 6 11.02 -15.04 13.73
N LYS A 7 12.14 -14.31 13.70
CA LYS A 7 12.67 -13.55 14.86
C LYS A 7 11.70 -12.50 15.39
N LEU A 8 10.81 -11.96 14.55
CA LEU A 8 9.79 -10.97 14.95
C LEU A 8 8.69 -11.59 15.83
N GLY A 9 8.53 -12.91 15.78
CA GLY A 9 7.42 -13.61 16.40
C GLY A 9 6.09 -13.38 15.67
N ARG A 10 5.07 -14.15 16.04
CA ARG A 10 3.72 -13.96 15.52
C ARG A 10 3.12 -12.70 16.16
N PRO A 11 2.75 -11.67 15.39
CA PRO A 11 2.20 -10.44 15.94
C PRO A 11 0.81 -10.70 16.51
N ARG A 12 0.44 -9.89 17.51
CA ARG A 12 -0.89 -9.93 18.12
C ARG A 12 -2.00 -9.42 17.19
N LEU A 13 -1.69 -8.40 16.39
CA LEU A 13 -2.65 -7.73 15.50
C LEU A 13 -2.40 -8.10 14.03
N ALA A 14 -1.31 -7.59 13.44
CA ALA A 14 -0.95 -7.85 12.06
C ALA A 14 0.54 -7.58 11.84
N PHE A 15 1.08 -8.03 10.70
CA PHE A 15 2.31 -7.47 10.17
C PHE A 15 2.01 -6.16 9.43
N LEU A 16 2.67 -5.08 9.84
CA LEU A 16 2.62 -3.80 9.14
C LEU A 16 3.86 -3.68 8.26
N VAL A 17 3.66 -3.55 6.94
CA VAL A 17 4.75 -3.62 5.96
C VAL A 17 4.80 -2.35 5.11
N ASN A 18 6.01 -1.77 4.99
CA ASN A 18 6.29 -0.63 4.11
C ASN A 18 7.67 -0.84 3.47
N GLY A 19 7.84 -0.38 2.22
CA GLY A 19 9.11 -0.37 1.51
C GLY A 19 10.15 0.62 2.03
N GLY A 20 9.81 1.46 3.02
CA GLY A 20 10.67 2.47 3.62
C GLY A 20 10.35 3.90 3.18
N ASN A 21 11.18 4.87 3.57
CA ASN A 21 10.93 6.30 3.33
C ASN A 21 10.94 6.70 1.84
N MET A 22 11.56 5.89 0.98
CA MET A 22 11.62 6.12 -0.45
C MET A 22 11.57 4.79 -1.19
N ASP A 23 10.99 4.81 -2.39
CA ASP A 23 10.87 3.65 -3.28
C ASP A 23 12.21 2.90 -3.43
N PRO A 24 12.24 1.57 -3.21
CA PRO A 24 13.48 0.80 -3.24
C PRO A 24 14.13 0.81 -4.63
N MET A 25 13.36 0.82 -5.71
CA MET A 25 13.92 0.85 -7.06
C MET A 25 14.61 2.18 -7.34
N VAL A 26 14.01 3.30 -6.90
CA VAL A 26 14.62 4.64 -7.04
C VAL A 26 15.93 4.75 -6.23
N ASN A 27 15.99 4.11 -5.06
CA ASN A 27 17.18 4.08 -4.21
C ASN A 27 18.28 3.17 -4.75
N HIS A 28 17.93 2.09 -5.44
CA HIS A 28 18.92 1.17 -5.97
C HIS A 28 19.40 1.52 -7.37
N TYR A 29 18.61 2.27 -8.16
CA TYR A 29 18.92 2.56 -9.56
C TYR A 29 18.77 4.05 -9.92
N THR A 30 19.55 4.49 -10.90
CA THR A 30 19.37 5.77 -11.57
C THR A 30 18.18 5.72 -12.53
N VAL A 31 17.75 6.89 -13.02
CA VAL A 31 16.74 6.99 -14.09
C VAL A 31 17.12 6.24 -15.37
N SER A 32 18.43 6.03 -15.60
CA SER A 32 18.96 5.24 -16.72
C SER A 32 19.16 3.76 -16.40
N LYS A 33 18.50 3.25 -15.33
CA LYS A 33 18.55 1.87 -14.85
C LYS A 33 19.95 1.36 -14.47
N ARG A 34 20.88 2.26 -14.15
CA ARG A 34 22.20 1.89 -13.62
C ARG A 34 22.12 1.74 -12.10
N ARG A 35 22.73 0.68 -11.56
CA ARG A 35 22.78 0.47 -10.12
C ARG A 35 23.59 1.58 -9.44
N ARG A 36 23.06 2.12 -8.34
CA ARG A 36 23.72 3.12 -7.50
C ARG A 36 24.73 2.45 -6.57
N GLU A 37 25.72 3.23 -6.15
CA GLU A 37 26.76 2.77 -5.23
C GLU A 37 26.32 2.80 -3.76
N LYS A 38 25.33 3.65 -3.42
CA LYS A 38 24.86 3.87 -2.05
C LYS A 38 23.34 3.98 -2.01
N ASP A 39 22.73 3.41 -0.97
CA ASP A 39 21.33 3.64 -0.59
C ASP A 39 21.31 4.69 0.51
N LEU A 40 20.93 5.92 0.17
CA LEU A 40 20.94 7.07 1.08
C LEU A 40 19.98 6.93 2.27
N TYR A 41 19.04 5.99 2.20
CA TYR A 41 18.05 5.74 3.25
C TYR A 41 18.37 4.50 4.08
N THR A 42 19.50 3.85 3.83
CA THR A 42 20.04 2.79 4.67
C THR A 42 21.19 3.35 5.51
N ALA A 43 21.29 2.93 6.78
CA ALA A 43 22.36 3.34 7.68
C ALA A 43 23.75 3.16 7.04
N GLY A 44 24.56 4.23 7.08
CA GLY A 44 25.90 4.26 6.47
C GLY A 44 25.93 4.22 4.94
N GLY A 45 24.79 4.38 4.26
CA GLY A 45 24.70 4.31 2.81
C GLY A 45 24.79 2.87 2.25
N LYS A 46 24.65 1.86 3.11
CA LYS A 46 24.92 0.46 2.76
C LYS A 46 23.92 -0.05 1.72
N MET A 47 24.44 -0.55 0.60
CA MET A 47 23.62 -1.21 -0.43
C MET A 47 23.19 -2.61 -0.01
N GLY A 48 22.02 -3.05 -0.51
CA GLY A 48 21.55 -4.43 -0.39
C GLY A 48 20.96 -4.82 0.97
N ALA A 49 20.75 -3.87 1.87
CA ALA A 49 20.04 -4.11 3.13
C ALA A 49 18.52 -4.28 2.94
N ARG A 50 17.99 -3.74 1.84
CA ARG A 50 16.60 -3.83 1.42
C ARG A 50 16.55 -4.40 0.01
N PRO A 51 15.58 -5.28 -0.31
CA PRO A 51 15.44 -5.81 -1.66
C PRO A 51 14.70 -4.81 -2.58
N ASP A 52 14.85 -5.02 -3.89
CA ASP A 52 13.96 -4.42 -4.89
C ASP A 52 12.51 -4.84 -4.63
N ARG A 53 11.57 -3.90 -4.84
CA ARG A 53 10.13 -4.11 -4.57
C ARG A 53 9.88 -4.65 -3.16
N ALA A 54 10.48 -3.98 -2.17
CA ALA A 54 10.60 -4.43 -0.80
C ALA A 54 9.27 -4.88 -0.18
N THR A 55 8.19 -4.11 -0.38
CA THR A 55 6.87 -4.46 0.16
C THR A 55 6.41 -5.84 -0.33
N ILE A 56 6.57 -6.16 -1.61
CA ILE A 56 6.19 -7.47 -2.19
C ILE A 56 7.05 -8.58 -1.59
N VAL A 57 8.37 -8.38 -1.55
CA VAL A 57 9.31 -9.39 -1.06
C VAL A 57 9.04 -9.71 0.42
N TYR A 58 8.81 -8.67 1.24
CA TYR A 58 8.53 -8.83 2.67
C TYR A 58 7.18 -9.53 2.91
N CYS A 59 6.12 -9.15 2.19
CA CYS A 59 4.83 -9.83 2.30
C CYS A 59 4.93 -11.32 1.95
N ASN A 60 5.64 -11.64 0.86
CA ASN A 60 5.85 -13.04 0.45
C ASN A 60 6.61 -13.85 1.51
N LYS A 61 7.65 -13.27 2.12
CA LYS A 61 8.42 -13.92 3.19
C LYS A 61 7.63 -14.11 4.48
N ILE A 62 6.78 -13.13 4.84
CA ILE A 62 5.88 -13.23 5.98
C ILE A 62 4.88 -14.38 5.78
N LYS A 63 4.27 -14.49 4.59
CA LYS A 63 3.34 -15.59 4.28
C LYS A 63 4.02 -16.95 4.29
N GLU A 64 5.24 -17.05 3.78
CA GLU A 64 6.05 -18.27 3.84
C GLU A 64 6.30 -18.70 5.30
N ALA A 65 6.56 -17.73 6.19
CA ALA A 65 6.85 -17.99 7.60
C ALA A 65 5.61 -18.26 8.48
N TYR A 66 4.50 -17.53 8.28
CA TYR A 66 3.37 -17.50 9.20
C TYR A 66 2.02 -17.96 8.61
N LYS A 67 1.97 -18.23 7.30
CA LYS A 67 0.80 -18.69 6.54
C LYS A 67 -0.43 -17.79 6.74
N ASN A 68 -1.34 -18.18 7.64
CA ASN A 68 -2.57 -17.45 7.94
C ASN A 68 -2.27 -16.35 8.96
N ILE A 69 -1.89 -15.17 8.48
CA ILE A 69 -1.62 -13.98 9.29
C ILE A 69 -2.09 -12.74 8.53
N ASP A 70 -2.67 -11.78 9.24
CA ASP A 70 -3.03 -10.49 8.67
C ASP A 70 -1.78 -9.70 8.28
N ILE A 71 -1.77 -9.20 7.04
CA ILE A 71 -0.74 -8.33 6.51
C ILE A 71 -1.40 -7.03 6.04
N VAL A 72 -0.99 -5.92 6.64
CA VAL A 72 -1.41 -4.57 6.25
C VAL A 72 -0.21 -3.84 5.64
N ILE A 73 -0.37 -3.35 4.42
CA ILE A 73 0.68 -2.62 3.70
C ILE A 73 0.39 -1.12 3.66
N GLY A 74 1.44 -0.31 3.59
CA GLY A 74 1.30 1.14 3.47
C GLY A 74 2.59 1.82 3.05
N GLY A 75 2.60 3.14 3.22
CA GLY A 75 3.74 3.97 2.83
C GLY A 75 3.80 4.30 1.34
N LEU A 76 4.86 5.00 0.95
CA LEU A 76 4.96 5.60 -0.39
C LEU A 76 4.93 4.54 -1.50
N GLU A 77 5.62 3.41 -1.30
CA GLU A 77 5.69 2.34 -2.30
C GLU A 77 4.31 1.75 -2.61
N ALA A 78 3.52 1.45 -1.58
CA ALA A 78 2.19 0.84 -1.72
C ALA A 78 1.12 1.86 -2.09
N SER A 79 1.07 3.01 -1.40
CA SER A 79 0.02 4.03 -1.57
C SER A 79 -0.07 4.55 -3.00
N LEU A 80 1.08 4.80 -3.64
CA LEU A 80 1.13 5.29 -5.02
C LEU A 80 0.78 4.22 -6.06
N ARG A 81 0.71 2.94 -5.64
CA ARG A 81 0.48 1.76 -6.49
C ARG A 81 -0.77 0.98 -6.08
N ARG A 82 -1.70 1.65 -5.39
CA ARG A 82 -2.95 1.04 -4.88
C ARG A 82 -3.91 0.55 -5.96
N LEU A 83 -3.75 1.02 -7.20
CA LEU A 83 -4.47 0.59 -8.40
C LEU A 83 -3.47 0.17 -9.48
N ALA A 84 -3.97 -0.27 -10.64
CA ALA A 84 -3.12 -0.56 -11.80
C ALA A 84 -2.25 0.67 -12.14
N HIS A 85 -0.96 0.44 -12.30
CA HIS A 85 0.02 1.51 -12.47
C HIS A 85 1.09 1.10 -13.48
N TYR A 86 1.60 2.07 -14.22
CA TYR A 86 2.75 1.88 -15.08
C TYR A 86 4.02 1.76 -14.24
N ASP A 87 4.75 0.66 -14.46
CA ASP A 87 6.05 0.42 -13.86
C ASP A 87 7.16 0.68 -14.89
N TYR A 88 7.96 1.70 -14.62
CA TYR A 88 9.07 2.12 -15.48
C TYR A 88 10.17 1.05 -15.63
N TRP A 89 10.39 0.27 -14.57
CA TRP A 89 11.49 -0.69 -14.50
C TRP A 89 11.23 -1.87 -15.44
N ASP A 90 10.03 -2.42 -15.38
CA ASP A 90 9.58 -3.53 -16.22
C ASP A 90 8.98 -3.05 -17.56
N ASN A 91 8.79 -1.72 -17.73
CA ASN A 91 8.12 -1.11 -18.88
C ASN A 91 6.75 -1.75 -19.15
N ASN A 92 5.94 -1.91 -18.10
CA ASN A 92 4.66 -2.59 -18.19
C ASN A 92 3.65 -2.00 -17.20
N VAL A 93 2.35 -2.19 -17.46
CA VAL A 93 1.31 -1.89 -16.48
C VAL A 93 1.15 -3.09 -15.54
N ARG A 94 1.40 -2.86 -14.25
CA ARG A 94 1.30 -3.86 -13.19
C ARG A 94 -0.07 -3.82 -12.52
N ASN A 95 -0.38 -4.85 -11.75
CA ASN A 95 -1.58 -4.85 -10.90
C ASN A 95 -1.42 -3.82 -9.75
N SER A 96 -2.48 -3.67 -8.96
CA SER A 96 -2.37 -3.04 -7.65
C SER A 96 -1.31 -3.75 -6.80
N MET A 97 -0.56 -2.97 -6.01
CA MET A 97 0.38 -3.50 -5.01
C MET A 97 -0.31 -4.47 -4.04
N LEU A 98 -1.60 -4.26 -3.76
CA LEU A 98 -2.37 -5.15 -2.89
C LEU A 98 -2.50 -6.56 -3.51
N ILE A 99 -2.69 -6.65 -4.83
CA ILE A 99 -2.73 -7.93 -5.55
C ILE A 99 -1.32 -8.55 -5.63
N ASP A 100 -0.32 -7.77 -6.04
CA ASP A 100 1.03 -8.27 -6.28
C ASP A 100 1.75 -8.74 -4.99
N SER A 101 1.49 -8.09 -3.85
CA SER A 101 1.97 -8.52 -2.52
C SER A 101 1.06 -9.59 -1.88
N GLY A 102 -0.20 -9.62 -2.31
CA GLY A 102 -1.30 -10.34 -1.70
C GLY A 102 -1.54 -10.00 -0.23
N ALA A 103 -1.16 -8.81 0.22
CA ALA A 103 -1.56 -8.32 1.55
C ALA A 103 -3.10 -8.24 1.66
N ASP A 104 -3.60 -8.17 2.87
CA ASP A 104 -5.05 -8.22 3.16
C ASP A 104 -5.69 -6.83 3.09
N LEU A 105 -4.93 -5.79 3.44
CA LEU A 105 -5.37 -4.39 3.45
C LEU A 105 -4.22 -3.47 3.07
N LEU A 106 -4.51 -2.42 2.33
CA LEU A 106 -3.57 -1.34 2.03
C LEU A 106 -4.10 -0.04 2.63
N ILE A 107 -3.26 0.70 3.35
CA ILE A 107 -3.56 2.05 3.84
C ILE A 107 -2.80 3.07 2.98
N TYR A 108 -3.50 4.09 2.50
CA TYR A 108 -2.93 5.11 1.63
C TYR A 108 -3.18 6.54 2.15
N GLY A 109 -2.29 7.45 1.76
CA GLY A 109 -2.33 8.85 2.20
C GLY A 109 -1.65 9.04 3.56
N MET A 110 -2.04 10.11 4.26
CA MET A 110 -1.62 10.36 5.65
C MET A 110 -2.35 9.39 6.56
N SER A 111 -1.65 8.37 7.05
CA SER A 111 -2.23 7.18 7.68
C SER A 111 -2.44 7.25 9.19
N GLU A 112 -2.22 8.42 9.82
CA GLU A 112 -2.21 8.59 11.28
C GLU A 112 -3.53 8.21 11.94
N LYS A 113 -4.67 8.51 11.30
CA LYS A 113 -6.02 8.11 11.80
C LYS A 113 -6.32 6.67 11.44
N GLN A 114 -6.16 6.34 10.16
CA GLN A 114 -6.50 5.05 9.58
C GLN A 114 -5.78 3.91 10.31
N ILE A 115 -4.49 4.06 10.65
CA ILE A 115 -3.74 2.99 11.30
C ILE A 115 -4.26 2.70 12.72
N VAL A 116 -4.74 3.72 13.44
CA VAL A 116 -5.34 3.57 14.76
C VAL A 116 -6.68 2.86 14.65
N GLU A 117 -7.51 3.26 13.68
CA GLU A 117 -8.81 2.61 13.45
C GLU A 117 -8.65 1.15 12.98
N VAL A 118 -7.69 0.87 12.08
CA VAL A 118 -7.36 -0.49 11.66
C VAL A 118 -6.87 -1.31 12.85
N ALA A 119 -6.00 -0.75 13.71
CA ALA A 119 -5.52 -1.44 14.90
C ALA A 119 -6.66 -1.76 15.88
N ASN A 120 -7.63 -0.85 16.05
CA ASN A 120 -8.81 -1.08 16.88
C ASN A 120 -9.69 -2.20 16.29
N ALA A 121 -9.98 -2.17 14.99
CA ALA A 121 -10.75 -3.22 14.34
C ALA A 121 -10.09 -4.60 14.43
N LEU A 122 -8.77 -4.68 14.22
CA LEU A 122 -8.00 -5.92 14.44
C LEU A 122 -8.08 -6.37 15.91
N ASN A 123 -8.01 -5.43 16.86
CA ASN A 123 -8.10 -5.72 18.28
C ASN A 123 -9.49 -6.24 18.69
N ASP A 124 -10.54 -5.79 17.99
CA ASP A 124 -11.92 -6.24 18.16
C ASP A 124 -12.18 -7.60 17.46
N GLY A 125 -11.17 -8.17 16.80
CA GLY A 125 -11.21 -9.51 16.22
C GLY A 125 -11.59 -9.56 14.74
N PHE A 126 -11.64 -8.43 14.04
CA PHE A 126 -11.77 -8.44 12.58
C PHE A 126 -10.48 -8.94 11.93
N GLU A 127 -10.59 -9.79 10.89
CA GLU A 127 -9.47 -10.04 9.97
C GLU A 127 -9.28 -8.82 9.05
N ALA A 128 -8.04 -8.50 8.69
CA ALA A 128 -7.69 -7.29 7.94
C ALA A 128 -8.46 -7.15 6.62
N LYS A 129 -8.68 -8.26 5.90
CA LYS A 129 -9.42 -8.31 4.63
C LYS A 129 -10.90 -7.91 4.74
N TYR A 130 -11.45 -7.90 5.96
CA TYR A 130 -12.83 -7.51 6.26
C TYR A 130 -12.94 -6.08 6.82
N ILE A 131 -11.82 -5.39 7.04
CA ILE A 131 -11.80 -3.98 7.46
C ILE A 131 -12.03 -3.09 6.23
N ARG A 132 -13.30 -2.97 5.83
CA ARG A 132 -13.70 -2.30 4.57
C ARG A 132 -14.33 -0.93 4.75
N HIS A 133 -14.56 -0.50 5.99
CA HIS A 133 -15.31 0.71 6.34
C HIS A 133 -14.44 1.96 6.59
N ILE A 134 -13.12 1.79 6.66
CA ILE A 134 -12.19 2.88 7.02
C ILE A 134 -11.78 3.64 5.76
N ASN A 135 -11.89 4.97 5.79
CA ASN A 135 -11.42 5.83 4.71
C ASN A 135 -9.90 5.74 4.54
N GLY A 136 -9.37 6.07 3.37
CA GLY A 136 -7.94 5.96 3.11
C GLY A 136 -7.42 4.52 3.11
N THR A 137 -8.30 3.52 2.97
CA THR A 137 -7.91 2.11 2.83
C THR A 137 -8.28 1.54 1.47
N THR A 138 -7.64 0.43 1.10
CA THR A 138 -7.86 -0.31 -0.13
C THR A 138 -7.89 -1.80 0.19
N TYR A 139 -8.90 -2.51 -0.31
CA TYR A 139 -9.13 -3.93 -0.07
C TYR A 139 -9.53 -4.64 -1.37
N THR A 140 -9.71 -5.96 -1.31
CA THR A 140 -10.19 -6.76 -2.44
C THR A 140 -11.54 -7.40 -2.16
N ILE A 141 -12.34 -7.55 -3.21
CA ILE A 141 -13.63 -8.24 -3.21
C ILE A 141 -13.73 -9.14 -4.44
N ASP A 142 -14.66 -10.09 -4.41
CA ASP A 142 -14.85 -11.05 -5.50
C ASP A 142 -16.04 -10.65 -6.38
N SER A 143 -17.06 -9.98 -5.81
CA SER A 143 -18.20 -9.42 -6.58
C SER A 143 -18.45 -7.94 -6.24
N LEU A 144 -18.88 -7.17 -7.24
CA LEU A 144 -19.32 -5.78 -7.07
C LEU A 144 -20.54 -5.65 -6.13
N ASP A 145 -21.32 -6.71 -5.96
CA ASP A 145 -22.47 -6.75 -5.04
C ASP A 145 -22.06 -6.60 -3.57
N GLU A 146 -20.76 -6.77 -3.25
CA GLU A 146 -20.21 -6.57 -1.91
C GLU A 146 -20.01 -5.08 -1.56
N ILE A 147 -20.17 -4.16 -2.53
CA ILE A 147 -19.98 -2.72 -2.30
C ILE A 147 -21.32 -2.08 -1.91
N TYR A 148 -21.32 -1.43 -0.75
CA TYR A 148 -22.44 -0.61 -0.30
C TYR A 148 -22.22 0.84 -0.74
N GLY A 149 -23.16 1.40 -1.50
CA GLY A 149 -23.17 2.81 -1.90
C GLY A 149 -22.58 3.10 -3.28
N ASP A 150 -22.37 4.38 -3.55
CA ASP A 150 -21.86 4.88 -4.83
C ASP A 150 -20.37 4.60 -5.01
N TYR A 151 -19.99 4.14 -6.20
CA TYR A 151 -18.60 4.00 -6.60
C TYR A 151 -18.36 4.42 -8.05
N LYS A 152 -17.10 4.66 -8.38
CA LYS A 152 -16.61 4.87 -9.75
C LYS A 152 -15.86 3.63 -10.20
N LEU A 153 -16.36 2.99 -11.25
CA LEU A 153 -15.68 1.87 -11.89
C LEU A 153 -14.63 2.40 -12.87
N LEU A 154 -13.37 2.05 -12.66
CA LEU A 154 -12.27 2.37 -13.56
C LEU A 154 -12.17 1.32 -14.67
N PRO A 155 -11.58 1.68 -15.84
CA PRO A 155 -11.10 0.69 -16.79
C PRO A 155 -10.26 -0.38 -16.09
N SER A 156 -10.53 -1.64 -16.40
CA SER A 156 -9.86 -2.79 -15.78
C SER A 156 -8.36 -2.79 -16.03
N ARG A 157 -7.60 -3.51 -15.19
CA ARG A 157 -6.16 -3.71 -15.37
C ARG A 157 -5.81 -4.19 -16.78
N ASP A 158 -6.63 -5.08 -17.36
CA ASP A 158 -6.39 -5.64 -18.70
C ASP A 158 -6.63 -4.62 -19.81
N GLU A 159 -7.65 -3.77 -19.67
CA GLU A 159 -7.95 -2.69 -20.61
C GLU A 159 -6.84 -1.63 -20.59
N VAL A 160 -6.42 -1.17 -19.41
CA VAL A 160 -5.37 -0.15 -19.29
C VAL A 160 -3.99 -0.66 -19.70
N THR A 161 -3.78 -1.98 -19.70
CA THR A 161 -2.55 -2.60 -20.22
C THR A 161 -2.51 -2.55 -21.75
N LYS A 162 -3.67 -2.64 -22.42
CA LYS A 162 -3.78 -2.72 -23.89
C LYS A 162 -3.98 -1.35 -24.55
N ASP A 163 -4.58 -0.39 -23.85
CA ASP A 163 -4.93 0.92 -24.39
C ASP A 163 -4.44 2.07 -23.50
N LYS A 164 -3.59 2.93 -24.07
CA LYS A 164 -3.04 4.12 -23.41
C LYS A 164 -4.10 5.18 -23.09
N MET A 165 -5.15 5.29 -23.91
CA MET A 165 -6.25 6.21 -23.65
C MET A 165 -7.07 5.73 -22.46
N LYS A 166 -7.31 4.42 -22.33
CA LYS A 166 -7.92 3.82 -21.13
C LYS A 166 -7.06 4.00 -19.90
N TYR A 167 -5.74 3.87 -20.02
CA TYR A 167 -4.83 4.18 -18.92
C TYR A 167 -4.95 5.66 -18.49
N ALA A 168 -4.98 6.60 -19.44
CA ALA A 168 -5.13 8.03 -19.15
C ALA A 168 -6.51 8.35 -18.53
N GLU A 169 -7.58 7.71 -19.01
CA GLU A 169 -8.93 7.80 -18.44
C GLU A 169 -8.94 7.34 -16.98
N ALA A 170 -8.37 6.15 -16.70
CA ALA A 170 -8.25 5.62 -15.35
C ALA A 170 -7.45 6.56 -14.43
N PHE A 171 -6.33 7.09 -14.91
CA PHE A 171 -5.52 8.03 -14.14
C PHE A 171 -6.27 9.34 -13.85
N LYS A 172 -7.01 9.87 -14.82
CA LYS A 172 -7.80 11.09 -14.65
C LYS A 172 -8.85 10.90 -13.56
N ILE A 173 -9.60 9.79 -13.60
CA ILE A 173 -10.60 9.46 -12.56
C ILE A 173 -9.91 9.37 -11.20
N GLN A 174 -8.79 8.66 -11.10
CA GLN A 174 -8.04 8.54 -9.84
C GLN A 174 -7.60 9.89 -9.29
N TYR A 175 -7.21 10.83 -10.16
CA TYR A 175 -6.77 12.16 -9.78
C TYR A 175 -7.93 13.05 -9.32
N GLU A 176 -9.05 13.02 -10.03
CA GLU A 176 -10.23 13.84 -9.73
C GLU A 176 -10.90 13.47 -8.41
N GLU A 177 -10.75 12.21 -7.99
CA GLU A 177 -11.39 11.61 -6.82
C GLU A 177 -10.47 11.56 -5.58
N GLN A 178 -9.31 12.24 -5.58
CA GLN A 178 -8.41 12.33 -4.41
C GLN A 178 -8.85 13.35 -3.34
N ASP A 179 -10.01 13.96 -3.50
CA ASP A 179 -10.54 14.93 -2.54
C ASP A 179 -11.30 14.19 -1.42
N PRO A 180 -10.94 14.35 -0.14
CA PRO A 180 -11.57 13.63 0.96
C PRO A 180 -13.03 14.04 1.22
N VAL A 181 -13.49 15.18 0.68
CA VAL A 181 -14.87 15.67 0.88
C VAL A 181 -15.80 15.24 -0.25
N ARG A 182 -15.36 15.34 -1.50
CA ARG A 182 -16.20 15.05 -2.68
C ARG A 182 -15.83 13.77 -3.44
N GLY A 183 -14.67 13.19 -3.12
CA GLY A 183 -14.17 12.00 -3.77
C GLY A 183 -15.11 10.82 -3.54
N LYS A 184 -15.14 9.90 -4.50
CA LYS A 184 -15.93 8.66 -4.42
C LYS A 184 -15.03 7.43 -4.25
N VAL A 185 -15.64 6.34 -3.79
CA VAL A 185 -15.01 5.02 -3.78
C VAL A 185 -14.62 4.65 -5.21
N LEU A 186 -13.39 4.20 -5.39
CA LEU A 186 -12.85 3.78 -6.67
C LEU A 186 -12.76 2.26 -6.74
N VAL A 187 -13.17 1.68 -7.85
CA VAL A 187 -13.16 0.23 -8.06
C VAL A 187 -12.49 -0.11 -9.36
N GLN A 188 -11.54 -1.04 -9.36
CA GLN A 188 -10.88 -1.50 -10.57
C GLN A 188 -10.81 -3.02 -10.60
N LYS A 189 -11.16 -3.62 -11.74
CA LYS A 189 -11.06 -5.06 -11.94
C LYS A 189 -9.60 -5.48 -12.20
N HIS A 190 -9.14 -6.50 -11.49
CA HIS A 190 -7.83 -7.14 -11.60
C HIS A 190 -8.00 -8.66 -11.72
N GLY A 191 -8.00 -9.18 -12.95
CA GLY A 191 -8.30 -10.61 -13.19
C GLY A 191 -9.71 -10.95 -12.70
N ASP A 192 -9.79 -11.91 -11.78
CA ASP A 192 -11.06 -12.41 -11.24
C ASP A 192 -11.57 -11.64 -10.01
N ARG A 193 -10.81 -10.64 -9.54
CA ARG A 193 -11.15 -9.86 -8.33
C ARG A 193 -11.25 -8.37 -8.63
N TYR A 194 -11.82 -7.64 -7.70
CA TYR A 194 -11.87 -6.18 -7.74
C TYR A 194 -11.03 -5.59 -6.61
N VAL A 195 -10.27 -4.55 -6.93
CA VAL A 195 -9.58 -3.71 -5.95
C VAL A 195 -10.47 -2.52 -5.69
N VAL A 196 -10.84 -2.31 -4.43
CA VAL A 196 -11.67 -1.20 -3.97
C VAL A 196 -10.81 -0.27 -3.15
N CYS A 197 -10.76 1.00 -3.54
CA CYS A 197 -10.10 2.07 -2.82
C CYS A 197 -11.18 2.98 -2.23
N ASN A 198 -11.32 2.97 -0.90
CA ASN A 198 -12.22 3.86 -0.19
C ASN A 198 -11.83 5.31 -0.40
N THR A 199 -12.73 6.24 -0.12
CA THR A 199 -12.46 7.68 -0.21
C THR A 199 -11.28 8.08 0.68
N PRO A 200 -10.49 9.10 0.31
CA PRO A 200 -9.37 9.54 1.13
C PRO A 200 -9.81 9.98 2.52
N GLU A 201 -8.94 9.78 3.51
CA GLU A 201 -9.19 10.25 4.88
C GLU A 201 -9.09 11.78 4.97
N MET A 202 -9.87 12.37 5.86
CA MET A 202 -9.80 13.80 6.14
C MET A 202 -8.43 14.16 6.76
N PRO A 203 -7.82 15.28 6.34
CA PRO A 203 -6.57 15.75 6.93
C PRO A 203 -6.68 15.91 8.45
N LEU A 204 -5.55 15.78 9.13
CA LEU A 204 -5.48 16.03 10.57
C LEU A 204 -5.86 17.48 10.89
N THR A 205 -6.56 17.67 12.01
CA THR A 205 -6.63 19.01 12.62
C THR A 205 -5.27 19.41 13.16
N ARG A 206 -5.10 20.69 13.49
CA ARG A 206 -3.86 21.18 14.10
C ARG A 206 -3.55 20.43 15.40
N GLU A 207 -4.56 20.23 16.25
CA GLU A 207 -4.40 19.57 17.54
C GLU A 207 -4.03 18.09 17.39
N GLU A 208 -4.58 17.41 16.37
CA GLU A 208 -4.22 16.03 16.05
C GLU A 208 -2.79 15.94 15.53
N LEU A 209 -2.39 16.87 14.65
CA LEU A 209 -1.02 16.96 14.16
C LEU A 209 -0.03 17.19 15.32
N ASP A 210 -0.30 18.15 16.20
CA ASP A 210 0.55 18.43 17.36
C ASP A 210 0.70 17.20 18.27
N LYS A 211 -0.37 16.43 18.49
CA LYS A 211 -0.32 15.19 19.27
C LYS A 211 0.57 14.13 18.62
N VAL A 212 0.47 13.95 17.31
CA VAL A 212 1.33 13.00 16.57
C VAL A 212 2.79 13.39 16.73
N TYR A 213 3.13 14.65 16.49
CA TYR A 213 4.52 15.13 16.59
C TYR A 213 5.07 15.18 18.03
N ALA A 214 4.19 15.21 19.03
CA ALA A 214 4.56 15.13 20.44
C ALA A 214 4.85 13.70 20.93
N LEU A 215 4.58 12.66 20.13
CA LEU A 215 4.90 11.28 20.50
C LEU A 215 6.41 11.12 20.76
N PRO A 216 6.82 10.22 21.67
CA PRO A 216 8.21 10.03 22.08
C PRO A 216 9.00 9.24 21.02
N TYR A 217 9.09 9.76 19.80
CA TYR A 217 9.89 9.16 18.74
C TYR A 217 11.36 9.12 19.15
N THR A 218 12.04 8.01 18.82
CA THR A 218 13.47 7.84 19.11
C THR A 218 14.34 8.85 18.38
N LYS A 219 13.88 9.34 17.21
CA LYS A 219 14.61 10.26 16.30
C LYS A 219 15.96 9.71 15.83
N GLU A 220 16.19 8.42 16.03
CA GLU A 220 17.34 7.70 15.51
C GLU A 220 17.12 7.31 14.06
N CYS A 221 18.20 6.97 13.35
CA CYS A 221 18.07 6.33 12.05
C CYS A 221 17.29 5.02 12.17
N HIS A 222 16.47 4.71 11.17
CA HIS A 222 15.79 3.42 11.10
C HIS A 222 16.84 2.28 11.17
N PRO A 223 16.68 1.29 12.06
CA PRO A 223 17.60 0.15 12.18
C PRO A 223 17.62 -0.75 10.93
#